data_AF-A0A2V0P4R1-F1
#
_entry.id   AF-A0A2V0P4R1-F1
#
_cell.length_a   1.000
_cell.length_b   1.000
_cell.length_c   1.000
_cell.angle_alpha   90.00
_cell.angle_beta   90.00
_cell.angle_gamma   90.00
#
_symmetry.space_group_name_H-M   'P 1'
#
loop_
_entity.id
_entity.type
_entity.pdbx_description
1 polymer ?
#
loop_
_entity_poly.entity_id
_entity_poly.type
_entity_poly.pdbx_seq_one_letter_code
_entity_poly.pdbx_strand_id
1 'polypeptide(L)'
;MQLGRATAGAPVASRSAPLAPAGRALCAPRAPAGRGSRLVAAAGGRQSPESRGLKVAQAPGVGLGPSPEPEPLRVDSGSAASSSGGGGGGGGGGGQQQQGGASPLRVAWRRLLRELSSLPRAIALMASIATLSGLGTIIPQNKSLEFYMESYPDGPNKVLNFLTYDILLGLQLDHIYSAWYFYALIVLMGASLMACTTTTQLPAVKVAQRWRFASDPKSVQRSAGAPAVVLPNARLRDLGGGLAARGYQVFLRDRQLYAFKGLAGRLGPIGVHAALILALGGTAYSSFGGWKGSALVPEGQEFLVAQAISPSSAISRLPRGAGAVLHVNGFSIETRPDGSVSQFYSDLSLRDLDSGKEVLRKTISVNDPFRWGGVTMYQTDWSLAAVTVRLPDAAVSQVGPSALDGSAAGAVEAGRPFSLPLASLAGKAGTPANAKIWATFLPIEAIPTDGRSPKGISMIVRDMDTVTLYDSTGAFAGVRRAGSGKPITVDGLSLVVDRIVGSTGLEIKADPGIPLVYAGFGGIMITTLVSYVSHSQVWGLQDGGAVVVAGRSNRSKYAFEKELDDVIDAVPEAAAEAR
;
A
#
# COMPACT_ATOMS: atom_id res chain seq x y z
N MET A 1 -6.83 17.01 46.33
CA MET A 1 -5.72 17.80 46.89
C MET A 1 -5.21 18.72 45.78
N GLN A 2 -5.11 20.01 46.07
CA GLN A 2 -4.88 21.11 45.14
C GLN A 2 -3.41 21.26 44.69
N LEU A 3 -3.27 21.81 43.48
CA LEU A 3 -2.24 22.76 43.01
C LEU A 3 -0.83 22.26 42.67
N GLY A 4 -0.37 22.70 41.47
CA GLY A 4 1.04 22.69 41.07
C GLY A 4 1.28 22.87 39.57
N ARG A 5 0.80 23.96 38.96
CA ARG A 5 1.23 24.41 37.61
C ARG A 5 2.68 24.89 37.69
N ALA A 6 3.56 24.35 36.85
CA ALA A 6 4.89 24.90 36.59
C ALA A 6 5.04 25.22 35.09
N THR A 7 5.20 26.50 34.81
CA THR A 7 5.49 27.11 33.51
C THR A 7 7.01 27.22 33.32
N ALA A 8 7.54 26.73 32.20
CA ALA A 8 8.84 27.11 31.65
C ALA A 8 8.57 27.50 30.18
N GLY A 9 8.93 28.66 29.64
CA GLY A 9 10.15 29.43 29.84
C GLY A 9 10.94 29.38 28.52
N ALA A 10 10.46 30.08 27.50
CA ALA A 10 11.05 30.14 26.17
C ALA A 10 12.32 31.02 26.16
N PRO A 11 13.39 30.65 25.43
CA PRO A 11 14.54 31.53 25.25
C PRO A 11 14.36 32.49 24.07
N VAL A 12 14.76 33.72 24.33
CA VAL A 12 14.74 34.91 23.48
C VAL A 12 15.73 34.78 22.32
N ALA A 13 15.26 35.09 21.10
CA ALA A 13 16.08 35.25 19.91
C ALA A 13 16.70 36.65 19.87
N SER A 14 18.03 36.76 19.90
CA SER A 14 18.75 38.00 19.60
C SER A 14 19.18 38.01 18.12
N ARG A 15 18.66 39.00 17.39
CA ARG A 15 19.11 39.38 16.05
C ARG A 15 20.30 40.34 16.18
N SER A 16 21.37 40.05 15.45
CA SER A 16 22.39 41.05 15.10
C SER A 16 23.11 40.67 13.81
N ALA A 17 22.77 41.36 12.73
CA ALA A 17 23.61 41.66 11.56
C ALA A 17 23.51 43.18 11.38
N PRO A 18 24.57 43.90 10.97
CA PRO A 18 25.04 43.84 9.58
C PRO A 18 26.56 44.11 9.38
N LEU A 19 27.09 43.78 8.20
CA LEU A 19 27.84 44.69 7.30
C LEU A 19 28.57 43.92 6.18
N ALA A 20 28.29 44.30 4.94
CA ALA A 20 29.09 44.01 3.75
C ALA A 20 30.27 45.00 3.64
N PRO A 21 31.26 44.73 2.77
CA PRO A 21 31.25 45.46 1.50
C PRO A 21 31.62 44.64 0.25
N ALA A 22 31.42 45.31 -0.88
CA ALA A 22 31.34 44.86 -2.27
C ALA A 22 32.66 44.40 -2.93
N GLY A 23 32.54 43.67 -4.05
CA GLY A 23 33.58 43.69 -5.11
C GLY A 23 33.63 42.52 -6.10
N ARG A 24 32.73 42.53 -7.09
CA ARG A 24 32.86 42.04 -8.50
C ARG A 24 33.94 41.00 -8.89
N ALA A 25 33.53 39.93 -9.60
CA ALA A 25 33.82 39.74 -11.03
C ALA A 25 33.11 38.50 -11.62
N LEU A 26 32.52 38.68 -12.79
CA LEU A 26 31.92 37.68 -13.67
C LEU A 26 32.98 36.77 -14.30
N CYS A 27 32.71 35.47 -14.45
CA CYS A 27 33.16 34.67 -15.61
C CYS A 27 32.56 33.26 -15.64
N ALA A 28 31.80 32.97 -16.71
CA ALA A 28 31.68 31.68 -17.38
C ALA A 28 31.39 32.01 -18.88
N PRO A 29 31.60 31.12 -19.87
CA PRO A 29 32.03 29.72 -19.81
C PRO A 29 33.18 29.37 -20.79
N ARG A 30 33.72 28.14 -20.73
CA ARG A 30 34.54 27.59 -21.81
C ARG A 30 34.26 26.09 -22.02
N ALA A 31 33.83 25.77 -23.24
CA ALA A 31 33.78 24.43 -23.81
C ALA A 31 35.17 24.00 -24.33
N PRO A 32 35.35 22.72 -24.69
CA PRO A 32 36.30 22.35 -25.74
C PRO A 32 35.65 21.63 -26.94
N ALA A 33 36.23 21.93 -28.11
CA ALA A 33 36.14 21.25 -29.41
C ALA A 33 36.33 19.73 -29.30
N GLY A 34 35.86 18.86 -30.19
CA GLY A 34 35.67 18.96 -31.64
C GLY A 34 36.54 17.88 -32.31
N ARG A 35 35.91 16.86 -32.91
CA ARG A 35 36.50 15.97 -33.92
C ARG A 35 35.42 15.65 -34.95
N GLY A 36 35.71 15.97 -36.21
CA GLY A 36 34.81 15.76 -37.34
C GLY A 36 35.26 14.62 -38.25
N SER A 37 34.31 14.08 -39.01
CA SER A 37 34.44 13.43 -40.32
C SER A 37 33.00 13.43 -40.91
N ARG A 38 32.64 14.28 -41.89
CA ARG A 38 32.57 14.03 -43.36
C ARG A 38 32.03 12.61 -43.68
N LEU A 39 31.07 12.33 -44.56
CA LEU A 39 30.43 12.93 -45.76
C LEU A 39 29.19 12.00 -46.00
N VAL A 40 28.01 12.38 -46.51
CA VAL A 40 27.63 12.73 -47.89
C VAL A 40 26.17 13.22 -47.86
N ALA A 41 25.89 14.29 -48.60
CA ALA A 41 24.56 14.82 -48.87
C ALA A 41 24.02 14.30 -50.21
N ALA A 42 22.70 14.12 -50.31
CA ALA A 42 21.97 14.20 -51.56
C ALA A 42 20.72 15.08 -51.34
N ALA A 43 20.62 16.12 -52.16
CA ALA A 43 19.63 17.18 -52.11
C ALA A 43 18.54 16.98 -53.18
N GLY A 44 17.38 17.56 -52.92
CA GLY A 44 16.27 17.75 -53.86
C GLY A 44 14.95 17.58 -53.10
N GLY A 45 13.98 18.47 -53.10
CA GLY A 45 13.73 19.71 -53.83
C GLY A 45 12.40 20.25 -53.29
N ARG A 46 12.20 21.57 -53.41
CA ARG A 46 11.03 22.33 -52.93
C ARG A 46 9.68 21.78 -53.44
N GLN A 47 8.63 21.92 -52.62
CA GLN A 47 7.40 22.69 -52.93
C GLN A 47 6.35 22.56 -51.80
N SER A 48 5.84 23.70 -51.30
CA SER A 48 4.56 23.78 -50.57
C SER A 48 3.39 23.56 -51.53
N PRO A 49 2.24 23.06 -51.05
CA PRO A 49 1.09 23.96 -51.00
C PRO A 49 0.10 23.73 -49.82
N GLU A 50 -0.55 24.84 -49.47
CA GLU A 50 -1.96 25.02 -49.10
C GLU A 50 -2.64 24.27 -47.94
N SER A 51 -3.26 25.10 -47.11
CA SER A 51 -4.30 24.85 -46.13
C SER A 51 -5.51 24.08 -46.66
N ARG A 52 -5.93 23.02 -45.96
CA ARG A 52 -7.24 22.37 -46.15
C ARG A 52 -7.97 22.12 -44.82
N GLY A 53 -9.04 22.90 -44.64
CA GLY A 53 -10.39 22.51 -44.21
C GLY A 53 -10.60 21.46 -43.13
N LEU A 54 -11.22 21.90 -42.02
CA LEU A 54 -11.93 21.09 -41.04
C LEU A 54 -12.97 20.19 -41.73
N LYS A 55 -12.87 18.87 -41.50
CA LYS A 55 -13.89 17.89 -41.93
C LYS A 55 -14.95 17.73 -40.83
N VAL A 56 -16.19 18.13 -41.16
CA VAL A 56 -17.42 17.68 -40.48
C VAL A 56 -17.69 16.25 -40.94
N ALA A 57 -17.77 15.30 -40.02
CA ALA A 57 -18.10 13.91 -40.33
C ALA A 57 -19.62 13.74 -40.52
N GLN A 58 -20.06 13.47 -41.75
CA GLN A 58 -21.37 12.89 -42.04
C GLN A 58 -21.31 11.37 -41.84
N ALA A 59 -22.35 10.81 -41.21
CA ALA A 59 -22.52 9.36 -41.06
C ALA A 59 -22.84 8.68 -42.41
N PRO A 60 -22.41 7.43 -42.65
CA PRO A 60 -22.71 6.72 -43.87
C PRO A 60 -24.17 6.22 -43.89
N GLY A 61 -24.81 6.34 -45.05
CA GLY A 61 -26.16 5.86 -45.31
C GLY A 61 -26.23 4.33 -45.33
N VAL A 62 -27.21 3.78 -44.62
CA VAL A 62 -27.60 2.37 -44.68
C VAL A 62 -29.06 2.31 -45.15
N GLY A 63 -29.30 1.46 -46.14
CA GLY A 63 -30.57 1.33 -46.87
C GLY A 63 -31.77 0.97 -46.01
N LEU A 64 -32.93 1.43 -46.51
CA LEU A 64 -34.27 1.20 -45.98
C LEU A 64 -34.66 -0.29 -46.12
N GLY A 65 -34.84 -0.98 -45.00
CA GLY A 65 -35.72 -2.14 -44.87
C GLY A 65 -36.89 -1.76 -43.95
N PRO A 66 -38.09 -2.36 -44.11
CA PRO A 66 -39.28 -1.95 -43.38
C PRO A 66 -39.15 -2.25 -41.87
N SER A 67 -39.51 -1.25 -41.06
CA SER A 67 -39.56 -1.31 -39.59
C SER A 67 -40.61 -2.32 -39.08
N PRO A 68 -40.33 -3.10 -38.02
CA PRO A 68 -41.37 -3.80 -37.28
C PRO A 68 -42.15 -2.80 -36.40
N GLU A 69 -43.48 -2.98 -36.32
CA GLU A 69 -44.40 -2.17 -35.51
C GLU A 69 -44.05 -2.21 -34.00
N PRO A 70 -44.28 -1.11 -33.26
CA PRO A 70 -44.06 -1.08 -31.82
C PRO A 70 -45.25 -1.66 -31.04
N GLU A 71 -44.97 -2.66 -30.19
CA GLU A 71 -45.89 -3.12 -29.13
C GLU A 71 -46.20 -1.99 -28.12
N PRO A 72 -47.45 -1.87 -27.63
CA PRO A 72 -47.82 -0.84 -26.67
C PRO A 72 -47.31 -1.16 -25.25
N LEU A 73 -46.63 -0.18 -24.64
CA LEU A 73 -46.16 -0.18 -23.26
C LEU A 73 -47.34 -0.07 -22.27
N ARG A 74 -47.46 -1.07 -21.38
CA ARG A 74 -48.29 -1.02 -20.16
C ARG A 74 -47.73 0.02 -19.18
N VAL A 75 -48.61 0.91 -18.74
CA VAL A 75 -48.37 1.93 -17.71
C VAL A 75 -48.83 1.35 -16.37
N ASP A 76 -47.92 1.10 -15.43
CA ASP A 76 -48.27 0.84 -14.03
C ASP A 76 -48.32 2.18 -13.28
N SER A 77 -49.53 2.65 -13.00
CA SER A 77 -49.81 3.79 -12.13
C SER A 77 -50.00 3.32 -10.69
N GLY A 78 -49.02 3.56 -9.83
CA GLY A 78 -49.20 3.51 -8.37
C GLY A 78 -49.71 4.85 -7.85
N SER A 79 -50.94 4.88 -7.32
CA SER A 79 -51.51 6.03 -6.62
C SER A 79 -52.28 5.58 -5.38
N ALA A 80 -51.85 6.17 -4.26
CA ALA A 80 -52.55 6.56 -3.04
C ALA A 80 -53.88 5.89 -2.63
N ALA A 81 -53.92 5.55 -1.33
CA ALA A 81 -55.07 5.14 -0.55
C ALA A 81 -56.16 6.22 -0.43
N SER A 82 -57.43 5.81 -0.47
CA SER A 82 -58.42 5.97 0.62
C SER A 82 -59.86 5.63 0.19
N SER A 83 -60.62 5.11 1.16
CA SER A 83 -62.09 5.07 1.28
C SER A 83 -62.94 4.08 0.46
N SER A 84 -63.36 3.02 1.17
CA SER A 84 -64.74 2.55 1.41
C SER A 84 -65.75 2.37 0.25
N GLY A 85 -66.16 1.11 0.07
CA GLY A 85 -67.56 0.68 0.20
C GLY A 85 -68.46 0.74 -1.04
N GLY A 86 -68.98 -0.43 -1.45
CA GLY A 86 -70.18 -0.55 -2.28
C GLY A 86 -70.07 -1.65 -3.34
N GLY A 87 -70.80 -2.76 -3.13
CA GLY A 87 -70.79 -3.95 -3.97
C GLY A 87 -71.56 -3.87 -5.28
N GLY A 88 -71.44 -4.92 -6.09
CA GLY A 88 -72.24 -5.16 -7.29
C GLY A 88 -71.55 -6.15 -8.22
N GLY A 89 -72.04 -7.39 -8.27
CA GLY A 89 -71.48 -8.46 -9.09
C GLY A 89 -71.81 -8.36 -10.58
N GLY A 90 -71.07 -9.12 -11.38
CA GLY A 90 -71.34 -9.32 -12.81
C GLY A 90 -70.17 -10.02 -13.48
N GLY A 91 -70.32 -11.32 -13.77
CA GLY A 91 -69.29 -12.16 -14.34
C GLY A 91 -68.97 -11.86 -15.81
N GLY A 92 -67.75 -12.24 -16.20
CA GLY A 92 -67.28 -12.22 -17.58
C GLY A 92 -65.89 -12.83 -17.63
N GLY A 93 -65.81 -14.09 -18.07
CA GLY A 93 -64.59 -14.88 -18.13
C GLY A 93 -63.68 -14.52 -19.30
N GLY A 94 -62.46 -15.06 -19.25
CA GLY A 94 -61.59 -15.25 -20.41
C GLY A 94 -60.33 -14.39 -20.40
N GLY A 95 -59.20 -15.03 -20.08
CA GLY A 95 -57.88 -14.49 -20.41
C GLY A 95 -56.88 -14.44 -19.25
N GLN A 96 -56.60 -15.57 -18.60
CA GLN A 96 -55.36 -15.70 -17.82
C GLN A 96 -54.17 -15.60 -18.78
N GLN A 97 -53.65 -14.39 -19.00
CA GLN A 97 -52.28 -14.21 -19.46
C GLN A 97 -51.38 -14.72 -18.33
N GLN A 98 -50.85 -15.94 -18.50
CA GLN A 98 -49.74 -16.46 -17.71
C GLN A 98 -48.56 -15.49 -17.85
N GLN A 99 -48.41 -14.59 -16.88
CA GLN A 99 -47.16 -13.92 -16.64
C GLN A 99 -46.19 -14.99 -16.14
N GLY A 100 -45.24 -15.39 -16.99
CA GLY A 100 -44.19 -16.34 -16.63
C GLY A 100 -43.45 -15.87 -15.38
N GLY A 101 -43.79 -16.46 -14.23
CA GLY A 101 -43.17 -16.15 -12.95
C GLY A 101 -41.66 -16.34 -13.05
N ALA A 102 -40.89 -15.31 -12.66
CA ALA A 102 -39.44 -15.42 -12.63
C ALA A 102 -39.03 -16.63 -11.78
N SER A 103 -38.09 -17.43 -12.27
CA SER A 103 -37.62 -18.62 -11.55
C SER A 103 -37.19 -18.26 -10.12
N PRO A 104 -37.45 -19.12 -9.12
CA PRO A 104 -37.15 -18.82 -7.72
C PRO A 104 -35.68 -18.43 -7.50
N LEU A 105 -34.76 -19.01 -8.27
CA LEU A 105 -33.34 -18.66 -8.30
C LEU A 105 -33.07 -17.22 -8.72
N ARG A 106 -33.78 -16.70 -9.74
CA ARG A 106 -33.65 -15.31 -10.18
C ARG A 106 -34.17 -14.34 -9.13
N VAL A 107 -35.26 -14.70 -8.45
CA VAL A 107 -35.81 -13.89 -7.34
C VAL A 107 -34.83 -13.85 -6.17
N ALA A 108 -34.28 -15.00 -5.78
CA ALA A 108 -33.28 -15.10 -4.73
C ALA A 108 -32.01 -14.30 -5.06
N TRP A 109 -31.49 -14.41 -6.30
CA TRP A 109 -30.33 -13.66 -6.75
C TRP A 109 -30.54 -12.14 -6.72
N ARG A 110 -31.72 -11.67 -7.16
CA ARG A 110 -32.06 -10.23 -7.10
C ARG A 110 -32.16 -9.73 -5.66
N ARG A 111 -32.70 -10.54 -4.75
CA ARG A 111 -32.71 -10.23 -3.32
C ARG A 111 -31.28 -10.12 -2.82
N LEU A 112 -30.45 -11.13 -3.02
CA LEU A 112 -29.04 -11.13 -2.60
C LEU A 112 -28.28 -9.89 -3.11
N LEU A 113 -28.38 -9.57 -4.40
CA LEU A 113 -27.73 -8.38 -4.96
C LEU A 113 -28.20 -7.08 -4.29
N ARG A 114 -29.49 -6.94 -4.03
CA ARG A 114 -30.05 -5.78 -3.32
C ARG A 114 -29.50 -5.69 -1.90
N GLU A 115 -29.39 -6.82 -1.22
CA GLU A 115 -28.87 -6.88 0.14
C GLU A 115 -27.38 -6.49 0.19
N LEU A 116 -26.59 -6.97 -0.78
CA LEU A 116 -25.16 -6.69 -0.92
C LEU A 116 -24.86 -5.26 -1.39
N SER A 117 -25.74 -4.66 -2.20
CA SER A 117 -25.60 -3.28 -2.68
C SER A 117 -26.12 -2.22 -1.71
N SER A 118 -26.43 -2.59 -0.46
CA SER A 118 -26.98 -1.68 0.55
C SER A 118 -25.89 -0.81 1.17
N LEU A 119 -26.02 0.52 1.08
CA LEU A 119 -25.05 1.47 1.63
C LEU A 119 -24.85 1.33 3.15
N PRO A 120 -25.89 1.23 4.00
CA PRO A 120 -25.71 1.02 5.44
C PRO A 120 -24.91 -0.25 5.77
N ARG A 121 -25.10 -1.33 5.00
CA ARG A 121 -24.36 -2.58 5.21
C ARG A 121 -22.92 -2.48 4.76
N ALA A 122 -22.66 -1.81 3.64
CA ALA A 122 -21.28 -1.53 3.23
C ALA A 122 -20.54 -0.71 4.29
N ILE A 123 -21.18 0.30 4.87
CA ILE A 123 -20.63 1.10 5.98
C ILE A 123 -20.35 0.22 7.20
N ALA A 124 -21.32 -0.60 7.62
CA ALA A 124 -21.13 -1.53 8.72
C ALA A 124 -19.96 -2.49 8.48
N LEU A 125 -19.84 -3.01 7.24
CA LEU A 125 -18.78 -3.92 6.86
C LEU A 125 -17.39 -3.26 6.89
N MET A 126 -17.28 -2.03 6.38
CA MET A 126 -16.05 -1.24 6.48
C MET A 126 -15.69 -0.99 7.95
N ALA A 127 -16.68 -0.63 8.79
CA ALA A 127 -16.46 -0.43 10.22
C ALA A 127 -15.99 -1.70 10.92
N SER A 128 -16.58 -2.86 10.64
CA SER A 128 -16.15 -4.15 11.21
C SER A 128 -14.71 -4.50 10.84
N ILE A 129 -14.33 -4.34 9.56
CA ILE A 129 -12.96 -4.58 9.10
C ILE A 129 -11.99 -3.60 9.78
N ALA A 130 -12.35 -2.32 9.88
CA ALA A 130 -11.53 -1.31 10.53
C ALA A 130 -11.34 -1.60 12.03
N THR A 131 -12.40 -2.00 12.74
CA THR A 131 -12.33 -2.36 14.16
C THR A 131 -11.41 -3.57 14.38
N LEU A 132 -11.57 -4.65 13.61
CA LEU A 132 -10.70 -5.83 13.72
C LEU A 132 -9.25 -5.51 13.36
N SER A 133 -9.02 -4.67 12.35
CA SER A 133 -7.66 -4.24 11.98
C SER A 133 -7.02 -3.38 13.08
N GLY A 134 -7.80 -2.52 13.73
CA GLY A 134 -7.37 -1.76 14.91
C GLY A 134 -6.99 -2.69 16.08
N LEU A 135 -7.83 -3.68 16.38
CA LEU A 135 -7.54 -4.67 17.42
C LEU A 135 -6.28 -5.48 17.12
N GLY A 136 -6.10 -5.94 15.87
CA GLY A 136 -4.92 -6.68 15.43
C GLY A 136 -3.64 -5.85 15.36
N THR A 137 -3.75 -4.52 15.47
CA THR A 137 -2.60 -3.61 15.60
C THR A 137 -2.21 -3.44 17.07
N ILE A 138 -3.20 -3.42 17.98
CA ILE A 138 -2.97 -3.28 19.43
C ILE A 138 -2.43 -4.59 20.01
N ILE A 139 -2.95 -5.73 19.56
CA ILE A 139 -2.54 -7.06 20.04
C ILE A 139 -1.36 -7.54 19.18
N PRO A 140 -0.18 -7.81 19.76
CA PRO A 140 0.94 -8.38 19.02
C PRO A 140 0.51 -9.67 18.31
N GLN A 141 0.83 -9.81 17.02
CA GLN A 141 0.38 -10.93 16.19
C GLN A 141 1.45 -12.03 16.07
N ASN A 142 1.02 -13.29 15.95
CA ASN A 142 1.85 -14.48 15.72
C ASN A 142 3.06 -14.61 16.67
N LYS A 143 2.89 -14.29 17.96
CA LYS A 143 3.91 -14.50 18.99
C LYS A 143 3.84 -15.93 19.55
N SER A 144 4.82 -16.31 20.36
CA SER A 144 4.83 -17.62 21.04
C SER A 144 3.73 -17.69 22.09
N LEU A 145 3.36 -18.92 22.47
CA LEU A 145 2.41 -19.15 23.55
C LEU A 145 2.89 -18.52 24.87
N GLU A 146 4.14 -18.74 25.25
CA GLU A 146 4.79 -18.09 26.41
C GLU A 146 4.59 -16.57 26.43
N PHE A 147 4.78 -15.89 25.29
CA PHE A 147 4.61 -14.45 25.21
C PHE A 147 3.19 -14.03 25.59
N TYR A 148 2.17 -14.75 25.11
CA TYR A 148 0.78 -14.43 25.44
C TYR A 148 0.43 -14.77 26.87
N MET A 149 0.94 -15.88 27.42
CA MET A 149 0.74 -16.23 28.83
C MET A 149 1.36 -15.20 29.78
N GLU A 150 2.52 -14.64 29.43
CA GLU A 150 3.19 -13.60 30.20
C GLU A 150 2.53 -12.23 30.05
N SER A 151 2.13 -11.86 28.83
CA SER A 151 1.55 -10.54 28.53
C SER A 151 0.07 -10.42 28.91
N TYR A 152 -0.67 -11.54 28.90
CA TYR A 152 -2.11 -11.60 29.18
C TYR A 152 -2.42 -12.73 30.18
N PRO A 153 -1.92 -12.62 31.43
CA PRO A 153 -1.99 -13.70 32.40
C PRO A 153 -3.41 -13.97 32.89
N ASP A 154 -3.66 -15.23 33.27
CA ASP A 154 -4.85 -15.63 34.00
C ASP A 154 -4.75 -15.27 35.49
N GLY A 155 -5.89 -15.03 36.15
CA GLY A 155 -5.96 -14.81 37.61
C GLY A 155 -6.30 -13.37 38.02
N PRO A 156 -5.71 -12.83 39.12
CA PRO A 156 -6.06 -11.50 39.63
C PRO A 156 -5.49 -10.34 38.79
N ASN A 157 -4.48 -10.59 37.95
CA ASN A 157 -3.77 -9.57 37.16
C ASN A 157 -4.25 -9.50 35.70
N LYS A 158 -5.53 -9.80 35.44
CA LYS A 158 -6.11 -9.77 34.08
C LYS A 158 -6.00 -8.38 33.47
N VAL A 159 -5.67 -8.33 32.18
CA VAL A 159 -5.72 -7.09 31.42
C VAL A 159 -7.19 -6.65 31.29
N LEU A 160 -7.48 -5.40 31.64
CA LEU A 160 -8.85 -4.84 31.65
C LEU A 160 -9.86 -5.66 32.47
N ASN A 161 -9.41 -6.45 33.46
CA ASN A 161 -10.22 -7.32 34.32
C ASN A 161 -10.97 -8.49 33.63
N PHE A 162 -10.90 -8.62 32.30
CA PHE A 162 -11.56 -9.72 31.57
C PHE A 162 -10.71 -10.38 30.50
N LEU A 163 -9.66 -9.72 30.00
CA LEU A 163 -8.88 -10.19 28.86
C LEU A 163 -7.74 -11.11 29.33
N THR A 164 -7.76 -12.33 28.83
CA THR A 164 -6.85 -13.43 29.14
C THR A 164 -6.33 -14.09 27.86
N TYR A 165 -5.19 -14.81 27.95
CA TYR A 165 -4.59 -15.45 26.78
C TYR A 165 -5.50 -16.51 26.15
N ASP A 166 -6.27 -17.25 26.95
CA ASP A 166 -7.20 -18.30 26.49
C ASP A 166 -8.32 -17.74 25.61
N ILE A 167 -8.93 -16.62 26.01
CA ILE A 167 -9.96 -15.91 25.24
C ILE A 167 -9.34 -15.37 23.94
N LEU A 168 -8.15 -14.78 24.05
CA LEU A 168 -7.46 -14.18 22.91
C LEU A 168 -7.15 -15.23 21.83
N LEU A 169 -6.56 -16.36 22.23
CA LEU A 169 -6.25 -17.48 21.33
C LEU A 169 -7.52 -18.18 20.84
N GLY A 170 -8.52 -18.36 21.70
CA GLY A 170 -9.80 -18.98 21.34
C GLY A 170 -10.58 -18.18 20.29
N LEU A 171 -10.50 -16.86 20.35
CA LEU A 171 -11.07 -15.95 19.34
C LEU A 171 -10.14 -15.68 18.14
N GLN A 172 -8.95 -16.29 18.12
CA GLN A 172 -7.92 -16.08 17.09
C GLN A 172 -7.47 -14.62 16.95
N LEU A 173 -7.46 -13.87 18.06
CA LEU A 173 -7.06 -12.46 18.07
C LEU A 173 -5.54 -12.26 17.95
N ASP A 174 -4.76 -13.33 18.09
CA ASP A 174 -3.32 -13.39 17.88
C ASP A 174 -2.93 -13.48 16.38
N HIS A 175 -3.88 -13.87 15.52
CA HIS A 175 -3.66 -14.01 14.08
C HIS A 175 -4.88 -13.57 13.25
N ILE A 176 -5.47 -12.43 13.60
CA ILE A 176 -6.71 -11.88 13.03
C ILE A 176 -6.67 -11.82 11.50
N TYR A 177 -5.53 -11.37 10.93
CA TYR A 177 -5.38 -11.18 9.48
C TYR A 177 -5.39 -12.48 8.67
N SER A 178 -5.27 -13.63 9.33
CA SER A 178 -5.38 -14.97 8.75
C SER A 178 -6.58 -15.76 9.28
N ALA A 179 -7.37 -15.19 10.19
CA ALA A 179 -8.54 -15.83 10.73
C ALA A 179 -9.67 -15.89 9.68
N TRP A 180 -10.46 -16.97 9.71
CA TRP A 180 -11.49 -17.24 8.70
C TRP A 180 -12.56 -16.13 8.63
N TYR A 181 -12.90 -15.52 9.77
CA TYR A 181 -13.90 -14.45 9.84
C TYR A 181 -13.40 -13.17 9.17
N PHE A 182 -12.09 -12.88 9.24
CA PHE A 182 -11.52 -11.71 8.57
C PHE A 182 -11.55 -11.91 7.06
N TYR A 183 -11.19 -13.10 6.57
CA TYR A 183 -11.35 -13.44 5.15
C TYR A 183 -12.81 -13.38 4.69
N ALA A 184 -13.76 -13.84 5.50
CA ALA A 184 -15.18 -13.75 5.20
C ALA A 184 -15.63 -12.29 5.02
N LEU A 185 -15.17 -11.37 5.87
CA LEU A 185 -15.44 -9.93 5.73
C LEU A 185 -14.83 -9.34 4.46
N ILE A 186 -13.60 -9.72 4.10
CA ILE A 186 -12.95 -9.28 2.86
C ILE A 186 -13.69 -9.78 1.62
N VAL A 187 -14.12 -11.04 1.60
CA VAL A 187 -14.93 -11.62 0.51
C VAL A 187 -16.27 -10.91 0.40
N LEU A 188 -16.94 -10.68 1.54
CA LEU A 188 -18.21 -9.96 1.58
C LEU A 188 -18.06 -8.50 1.10
N MET A 189 -16.90 -7.88 1.37
CA MET A 189 -16.58 -6.52 0.90
C MET A 189 -16.42 -6.50 -0.61
N GLY A 190 -15.65 -7.44 -1.17
CA GLY A 190 -15.53 -7.61 -2.61
C GLY A 190 -16.89 -7.83 -3.28
N ALA A 191 -17.74 -8.70 -2.70
CA ALA A 191 -19.09 -8.97 -3.19
C ALA A 191 -19.99 -7.72 -3.13
N SER A 192 -19.92 -6.95 -2.05
CA SER A 192 -20.64 -5.69 -1.90
C SER A 192 -20.22 -4.65 -2.96
N LEU A 193 -18.91 -4.49 -3.20
CA LEU A 193 -18.38 -3.59 -4.25
C LEU A 193 -18.87 -3.99 -5.64
N MET A 194 -18.80 -5.29 -5.97
CA MET A 194 -19.29 -5.82 -7.26
C MET A 194 -20.81 -5.62 -7.41
N ALA A 195 -21.59 -5.90 -6.37
CA ALA A 195 -23.03 -5.68 -6.37
C ALA A 195 -23.35 -4.19 -6.56
N CYS A 196 -22.70 -3.29 -5.83
CA CYS A 196 -22.88 -1.84 -5.99
C CYS A 196 -22.54 -1.39 -7.42
N THR A 197 -21.41 -1.84 -7.99
CA THR A 197 -21.02 -1.45 -9.35
C THR A 197 -22.05 -1.91 -10.38
N THR A 198 -22.55 -3.14 -10.26
CA THR A 198 -23.50 -3.72 -11.21
C THR A 198 -24.91 -3.15 -11.10
N THR A 199 -25.40 -2.90 -9.88
CA THR A 199 -26.79 -2.45 -9.65
C THR A 199 -26.95 -0.92 -9.63
N THR A 200 -25.89 -0.17 -9.32
CA THR A 200 -25.98 1.30 -9.17
C THR A 200 -25.10 2.05 -10.17
N GLN A 201 -23.80 1.74 -10.25
CA GLN A 201 -22.85 2.56 -11.00
C GLN A 201 -22.97 2.38 -12.52
N LEU A 202 -23.02 1.13 -13.01
CA LEU A 202 -23.17 0.86 -14.44
C LEU A 202 -24.47 1.43 -15.02
N PRO A 203 -25.65 1.26 -14.38
CA PRO A 203 -26.87 1.94 -14.81
C PRO A 203 -26.75 3.47 -14.83
N ALA A 204 -26.10 4.08 -13.83
CA ALA A 204 -25.94 5.53 -13.77
C ALA A 204 -25.14 6.08 -14.96
N VAL A 205 -24.08 5.39 -15.39
CA VAL A 205 -23.32 5.74 -16.60
C VAL A 205 -24.16 5.56 -17.86
N LYS A 206 -24.87 4.43 -17.99
CA LYS A 206 -25.76 4.18 -19.12
C LYS A 206 -26.82 5.27 -19.27
N VAL A 207 -27.38 5.76 -18.15
CA VAL A 207 -28.34 6.87 -18.16
C VAL A 207 -27.67 8.18 -18.55
N ALA A 208 -26.46 8.48 -18.06
CA ALA A 208 -25.72 9.68 -18.43
C ALA A 208 -25.35 9.74 -19.93
N GLN A 209 -25.15 8.57 -20.56
CA GLN A 209 -24.88 8.44 -21.98
C GLN A 209 -26.12 8.59 -22.88
N ARG A 210 -27.34 8.49 -22.33
CA ARG A 210 -28.57 8.63 -23.11
C ARG A 210 -28.88 10.10 -23.38
N TRP A 211 -28.88 10.46 -24.66
CA TRP A 211 -29.29 11.79 -25.10
C TRP A 211 -30.81 11.91 -25.03
N ARG A 212 -31.30 12.84 -24.21
CA ARG A 212 -32.73 13.12 -24.08
C ARG A 212 -32.96 14.58 -24.40
N PHE A 213 -33.54 14.82 -25.57
CA PHE A 213 -33.97 16.15 -25.96
C PHE A 213 -35.25 16.53 -25.20
N ALA A 214 -35.35 17.82 -24.87
CA ALA A 214 -36.54 18.42 -24.29
C ALA A 214 -37.45 18.92 -25.42
N SER A 215 -38.75 18.63 -25.36
CA SER A 215 -39.70 18.95 -26.44
C SER A 215 -40.56 20.18 -26.16
N ASP A 216 -40.69 20.56 -24.89
CA ASP A 216 -41.45 21.72 -24.42
C ASP A 216 -40.70 22.47 -23.29
N PRO A 217 -40.99 23.75 -23.01
CA PRO A 217 -40.29 24.53 -21.99
C PRO A 217 -40.32 23.90 -20.58
N LYS A 218 -41.43 23.24 -20.20
CA LYS A 218 -41.52 22.57 -18.89
C LYS A 218 -40.61 21.33 -18.85
N SER A 219 -40.44 20.63 -19.97
CA SER A 219 -39.50 19.51 -20.08
C SER A 219 -38.04 19.93 -19.98
N VAL A 220 -37.68 21.15 -20.43
CA VAL A 220 -36.33 21.74 -20.26
C VAL A 220 -36.05 21.93 -18.76
N GLN A 221 -36.97 22.59 -18.06
CA GLN A 221 -36.87 22.81 -16.61
C GLN A 221 -36.82 21.48 -15.83
N ARG A 222 -37.67 20.51 -16.19
CA ARG A 222 -37.71 19.18 -15.55
C ARG A 222 -36.42 18.39 -15.76
N SER A 223 -35.81 18.48 -16.94
CA SER A 223 -34.58 17.74 -17.26
C SER A 223 -33.37 18.29 -16.52
N ALA A 224 -33.29 19.62 -16.40
CA ALA A 224 -32.28 20.31 -15.62
C ALA A 224 -32.50 20.16 -14.11
N GLY A 225 -33.76 20.18 -13.64
CA GLY A 225 -34.06 20.29 -12.21
C GLY A 225 -33.70 21.67 -11.64
N ALA A 226 -33.59 22.68 -12.50
CA ALA A 226 -33.26 24.06 -12.19
C ALA A 226 -34.17 25.00 -13.02
N PRO A 227 -34.38 26.26 -12.60
CA PRO A 227 -35.12 27.24 -13.39
C PRO A 227 -34.55 27.37 -14.80
N ALA A 228 -35.43 27.51 -15.79
CA ALA A 228 -35.02 27.78 -17.15
C ALA A 228 -34.89 29.29 -17.37
N VAL A 229 -33.85 29.69 -18.09
CA VAL A 229 -33.63 31.07 -18.55
C VAL A 229 -34.23 31.19 -19.96
N VAL A 230 -34.91 32.30 -20.23
CA VAL A 230 -35.52 32.57 -21.53
C VAL A 230 -34.75 33.71 -22.18
N LEU A 231 -34.19 33.44 -23.36
CA LEU A 231 -33.43 34.41 -24.15
C LEU A 231 -34.31 34.91 -25.30
N PRO A 232 -34.83 36.14 -25.24
CA PRO A 232 -35.61 36.71 -26.32
C PRO A 232 -34.73 36.95 -27.55
N ASN A 233 -35.31 36.85 -28.74
CA ASN A 233 -34.63 37.06 -30.01
C ASN A 233 -33.34 36.22 -30.17
N ALA A 234 -33.21 35.06 -29.54
CA ALA A 234 -31.99 34.25 -29.64
C ALA A 234 -32.16 33.10 -30.64
N ARG A 235 -31.05 32.63 -31.23
CA ARG A 235 -31.02 31.41 -32.05
C ARG A 235 -30.36 30.28 -31.28
N LEU A 236 -31.01 29.11 -31.30
CA LEU A 236 -30.51 27.91 -30.66
C LEU A 236 -29.13 27.46 -31.17
N ARG A 237 -28.81 27.77 -32.43
CA ARG A 237 -27.50 27.48 -33.03
C ARG A 237 -26.38 28.30 -32.39
N ASP A 238 -26.65 29.55 -32.00
CA ASP A 238 -25.65 30.43 -31.41
C ASP A 238 -25.32 30.00 -29.97
N LEU A 239 -26.34 29.63 -29.20
CA LEU A 239 -26.17 28.93 -27.91
C LEU A 239 -25.35 27.64 -28.07
N GLY A 240 -25.66 26.85 -29.09
CA GLY A 240 -24.89 25.65 -29.42
C GLY A 240 -23.42 25.93 -29.74
N GLY A 241 -23.14 26.99 -30.50
CA GLY A 241 -21.79 27.46 -30.79
C GLY A 241 -21.02 27.87 -29.54
N GLY A 242 -21.65 28.66 -28.65
CA GLY A 242 -21.06 29.07 -27.38
C GLY A 242 -20.73 27.89 -26.45
N LEU A 243 -21.65 26.93 -26.34
CA LEU A 243 -21.41 25.69 -25.58
C LEU A 243 -20.26 24.86 -26.18
N ALA A 244 -20.22 24.72 -27.51
CA ALA A 244 -19.15 23.99 -28.19
C ALA A 244 -17.78 24.66 -27.97
N ALA A 245 -17.71 26.00 -27.99
CA ALA A 245 -16.48 26.75 -27.70
C ALA A 245 -15.96 26.53 -26.26
N ARG A 246 -16.86 26.26 -25.31
CA ARG A 246 -16.51 25.87 -23.93
C ARG A 246 -16.24 24.36 -23.78
N GLY A 247 -16.18 23.60 -24.88
CA GLY A 247 -15.83 22.17 -24.89
C GLY A 247 -16.98 21.22 -24.55
N TYR A 248 -18.23 21.67 -24.68
CA TYR A 248 -19.39 20.77 -24.63
C TYR A 248 -19.53 19.99 -25.94
N GLN A 249 -19.94 18.74 -25.85
CA GLN A 249 -20.45 17.98 -26.99
C GLN A 249 -21.91 18.37 -27.20
N VAL A 250 -22.19 19.05 -28.31
CA VAL A 250 -23.50 19.65 -28.60
C VAL A 250 -24.23 18.84 -29.68
N PHE A 251 -25.49 18.54 -29.43
CA PHE A 251 -26.39 17.86 -30.34
C PHE A 251 -27.59 18.76 -30.60
N LEU A 252 -27.84 19.04 -31.87
CA LEU A 252 -28.95 19.85 -32.35
C LEU A 252 -29.91 18.97 -33.15
N ARG A 253 -31.22 19.09 -32.89
CA ARG A 253 -32.29 18.43 -33.66
C ARG A 253 -33.45 19.39 -33.79
N ASP A 254 -33.68 19.91 -34.99
CA ASP A 254 -34.73 20.89 -35.31
C ASP A 254 -34.70 22.10 -34.35
N ARG A 255 -35.64 22.13 -33.40
CA ARG A 255 -35.80 23.17 -32.38
C ARG A 255 -35.23 22.78 -31.01
N GLN A 256 -34.50 21.67 -30.90
CA GLN A 256 -34.05 21.09 -29.64
C GLN A 256 -32.53 20.99 -29.59
N LEU A 257 -31.95 21.32 -28.43
CA LEU A 257 -30.53 21.24 -28.13
C LEU A 257 -30.32 20.38 -26.89
N TYR A 258 -29.34 19.50 -26.97
CA TYR A 258 -28.79 18.80 -25.81
C TYR A 258 -27.28 18.87 -25.88
N ALA A 259 -26.63 19.27 -24.79
CA ALA A 259 -25.19 19.35 -24.70
C ALA A 259 -24.70 18.73 -23.40
N PHE A 260 -23.51 18.11 -23.42
CA PHE A 260 -22.87 17.62 -22.20
C PHE A 260 -21.35 17.76 -22.22
N LYS A 261 -20.75 17.77 -21.03
CA LYS A 261 -19.30 17.86 -20.82
C LYS A 261 -18.91 16.97 -19.64
N GLY A 262 -17.72 16.35 -19.71
CA GLY A 262 -17.11 15.64 -18.58
C GLY A 262 -17.72 14.26 -18.25
N LEU A 263 -18.12 13.49 -19.26
CA LEU A 263 -18.65 12.12 -19.08
C LEU A 263 -17.69 11.17 -18.36
N ALA A 264 -16.37 11.38 -18.52
CA ALA A 264 -15.34 10.61 -17.82
C ALA A 264 -15.50 10.63 -16.29
N GLY A 265 -15.98 11.73 -15.71
CA GLY A 265 -16.25 11.82 -14.27
C GLY A 265 -17.32 10.86 -13.76
N ARG A 266 -18.20 10.36 -14.64
CA ARG A 266 -19.18 9.31 -14.31
C ARG A 266 -18.56 7.91 -14.28
N LEU A 267 -17.43 7.70 -14.97
CA LEU A 267 -16.66 6.44 -14.94
C LEU A 267 -15.73 6.33 -13.73
N GLY A 268 -15.33 7.46 -13.13
CA GLY A 268 -14.41 7.51 -11.98
C GLY A 268 -14.77 6.53 -10.86
N PRO A 269 -15.99 6.57 -10.28
CA PRO A 269 -16.39 5.66 -9.21
C PRO A 269 -16.32 4.15 -9.57
N ILE A 270 -16.58 3.81 -10.83
CA ILE A 270 -16.43 2.43 -11.33
C ILE A 270 -14.97 2.03 -11.33
N GLY A 271 -14.10 2.93 -11.79
CA GLY A 271 -12.65 2.74 -11.75
C GLY A 271 -12.13 2.53 -10.33
N VAL A 272 -12.62 3.31 -9.37
CA VAL A 272 -12.26 3.15 -7.94
C VAL A 272 -12.67 1.77 -7.43
N HIS A 273 -13.89 1.32 -7.71
CA HIS A 273 -14.35 -0.02 -7.30
C HIS A 273 -13.51 -1.13 -7.95
N ALA A 274 -13.22 -1.04 -9.24
CA ALA A 274 -12.40 -2.01 -9.94
C ALA A 274 -10.98 -2.07 -9.34
N ALA A 275 -10.40 -0.91 -9.02
CA ALA A 275 -9.08 -0.80 -8.44
C ALA A 275 -9.03 -1.33 -6.99
N LEU A 276 -10.08 -1.10 -6.20
CA LEU A 276 -10.24 -1.71 -4.87
C LEU A 276 -10.36 -3.23 -4.95
N ILE A 277 -11.17 -3.75 -5.88
CA ILE A 277 -11.31 -5.20 -6.10
C ILE A 277 -9.96 -5.81 -6.53
N LEU A 278 -9.22 -5.12 -7.39
CA LEU A 278 -7.88 -5.55 -7.81
C LEU A 278 -6.91 -5.60 -6.63
N ALA A 279 -6.92 -4.59 -5.76
CA ALA A 279 -6.10 -4.56 -4.54
C ALA A 279 -6.48 -5.69 -3.57
N LEU A 280 -7.77 -5.88 -3.29
CA LEU A 280 -8.29 -6.96 -2.44
C LEU A 280 -7.98 -8.35 -3.02
N GLY A 281 -8.10 -8.51 -4.33
CA GLY A 281 -7.72 -9.75 -5.03
C GLY A 281 -6.23 -10.01 -4.96
N GLY A 282 -5.40 -8.96 -5.09
CA GLY A 282 -3.96 -9.04 -4.92
C GLY A 282 -3.55 -9.46 -3.51
N THR A 283 -4.13 -8.86 -2.47
CA THR A 283 -3.84 -9.26 -1.08
C THR A 283 -4.29 -10.69 -0.80
N ALA A 284 -5.49 -11.08 -1.26
CA ALA A 284 -5.96 -12.47 -1.15
C ALA A 284 -4.99 -13.43 -1.86
N TYR A 285 -4.53 -13.09 -3.08
CA TYR A 285 -3.58 -13.91 -3.81
C TYR A 285 -2.24 -14.07 -3.08
N SER A 286 -1.72 -13.02 -2.44
CA SER A 286 -0.54 -13.14 -1.56
C SER A 286 -0.81 -13.98 -0.32
N SER A 287 -1.98 -13.85 0.33
CA SER A 287 -2.32 -14.67 1.50
C SER A 287 -2.37 -16.17 1.18
N PHE A 288 -2.94 -16.54 0.02
CA PHE A 288 -3.07 -17.94 -0.38
C PHE A 288 -1.81 -18.49 -1.05
N GLY A 289 -1.09 -17.68 -1.83
CA GLY A 289 0.06 -18.11 -2.63
C GLY A 289 1.43 -17.81 -2.02
N GLY A 290 1.47 -17.07 -0.91
CA GLY A 290 2.70 -16.52 -0.36
C GLY A 290 3.52 -17.49 0.48
N TRP A 291 4.76 -17.06 0.77
CA TRP A 291 5.68 -17.68 1.71
C TRP A 291 6.28 -16.62 2.61
N LYS A 292 6.51 -16.96 3.88
CA LYS A 292 7.11 -16.07 4.87
C LYS A 292 8.10 -16.83 5.73
N GLY A 293 9.11 -16.14 6.21
CA GLY A 293 10.00 -16.67 7.23
C GLY A 293 11.09 -15.67 7.59
N SER A 294 11.99 -16.09 8.46
CA SER A 294 13.10 -15.28 8.92
C SER A 294 14.32 -16.14 9.18
N ALA A 295 15.50 -15.54 9.04
CA ALA A 295 16.77 -16.17 9.34
C ALA A 295 17.67 -15.16 10.07
N LEU A 296 18.27 -15.59 11.18
CA LEU A 296 19.33 -14.85 11.85
C LEU A 296 20.65 -15.58 11.60
N VAL A 297 21.51 -15.00 10.77
CA VAL A 297 22.65 -15.72 10.19
C VAL A 297 23.94 -14.96 10.49
N PRO A 298 24.93 -15.62 11.15
CA PRO A 298 26.24 -15.03 11.39
C PRO A 298 27.00 -14.74 10.10
N GLU A 299 27.89 -13.75 10.17
CA GLU A 299 28.84 -13.50 9.09
C GLU A 299 29.71 -14.73 8.78
N GLY A 300 29.95 -14.96 7.50
CA GLY A 300 30.68 -16.11 6.98
C GLY A 300 29.86 -17.40 6.90
N GLN A 301 28.62 -17.41 7.39
CA GLN A 301 27.72 -18.56 7.30
C GLN A 301 26.80 -18.46 6.07
N GLU A 302 26.23 -19.61 5.71
CA GLU A 302 25.26 -19.73 4.63
C GLU A 302 24.04 -20.55 5.05
N PHE A 303 22.93 -20.35 4.35
CA PHE A 303 21.72 -21.13 4.56
C PHE A 303 20.96 -21.32 3.25
N LEU A 304 20.21 -22.42 3.17
CA LEU A 304 19.28 -22.67 2.07
C LEU A 304 17.99 -21.90 2.32
N VAL A 305 17.57 -21.05 1.36
CA VAL A 305 16.38 -20.20 1.50
C VAL A 305 15.13 -21.04 1.83
N ALA A 306 14.97 -22.21 1.22
CA ALA A 306 13.86 -23.13 1.48
C ALA A 306 13.73 -23.57 2.95
N GLN A 307 14.82 -23.61 3.72
CA GLN A 307 14.79 -23.98 5.14
C GLN A 307 14.36 -22.83 6.05
N ALA A 308 14.46 -21.59 5.55
CA ALA A 308 14.14 -20.38 6.31
C ALA A 308 12.74 -19.82 6.00
N ILE A 309 11.94 -20.49 5.15
CA ILE A 309 10.60 -20.06 4.76
C ILE A 309 9.55 -21.14 4.99
N SER A 310 8.35 -20.71 5.32
CA SER A 310 7.16 -21.56 5.48
C SER A 310 6.03 -21.05 4.58
N PRO A 311 5.18 -21.96 4.06
CA PRO A 311 4.08 -21.57 3.20
C PRO A 311 3.02 -20.82 4.02
N SER A 312 2.43 -19.78 3.43
CA SER A 312 1.31 -19.05 4.05
C SER A 312 -0.01 -19.84 4.00
N SER A 313 -0.15 -20.79 3.07
CA SER A 313 -1.30 -21.69 3.01
C SER A 313 -0.94 -23.05 2.38
N ALA A 314 -1.83 -24.03 2.53
CA ALA A 314 -1.67 -25.37 1.95
C ALA A 314 -1.60 -25.38 0.40
N ILE A 315 -2.05 -24.31 -0.26
CA ILE A 315 -2.04 -24.20 -1.73
C ILE A 315 -0.90 -23.33 -2.26
N SER A 316 -0.01 -22.84 -1.38
CA SER A 316 1.17 -22.08 -1.78
C SER A 316 2.11 -22.91 -2.65
N ARG A 317 2.63 -22.32 -3.72
CA ARG A 317 3.64 -22.95 -4.59
C ARG A 317 5.02 -22.43 -4.21
N LEU A 318 6.00 -23.32 -4.10
CA LEU A 318 7.36 -22.95 -3.73
C LEU A 318 7.95 -21.95 -4.76
N PRO A 319 8.49 -20.80 -4.34
CA PRO A 319 9.08 -19.83 -5.26
C PRO A 319 10.40 -20.35 -5.84
N ARG A 320 10.74 -19.92 -7.05
CA ARG A 320 11.97 -20.34 -7.75
C ARG A 320 13.23 -20.04 -6.93
N GLY A 321 13.23 -18.92 -6.19
CA GLY A 321 14.33 -18.50 -5.34
C GLY A 321 14.54 -19.36 -4.09
N ALA A 322 13.62 -20.27 -3.74
CA ALA A 322 13.74 -21.10 -2.54
C ALA A 322 14.93 -22.08 -2.61
N GLY A 323 15.30 -22.54 -3.80
CA GLY A 323 16.44 -23.44 -3.99
C GLY A 323 17.81 -22.78 -3.90
N ALA A 324 17.88 -21.47 -3.65
CA ALA A 324 19.14 -20.75 -3.62
C ALA A 324 19.81 -20.81 -2.24
N VAL A 325 21.15 -20.88 -2.24
CA VAL A 325 21.96 -20.75 -1.02
C VAL A 325 22.36 -19.30 -0.86
N LEU A 326 22.07 -18.72 0.30
CA LEU A 326 22.47 -17.36 0.63
C LEU A 326 23.63 -17.40 1.60
N HIS A 327 24.73 -16.75 1.24
CA HIS A 327 25.91 -16.58 2.07
C HIS A 327 25.97 -15.14 2.59
N VAL A 328 26.23 -14.99 3.89
CA VAL A 328 26.40 -13.68 4.54
C VAL A 328 27.87 -13.33 4.55
N ASN A 329 28.30 -12.42 3.67
CA ASN A 329 29.70 -12.00 3.60
C ASN A 329 30.10 -11.10 4.78
N GLY A 330 29.17 -10.29 5.27
CA GLY A 330 29.44 -9.32 6.32
C GLY A 330 28.18 -8.59 6.78
N PHE A 331 28.23 -8.07 8.00
CA PHE A 331 27.22 -7.19 8.57
C PHE A 331 27.91 -5.97 9.18
N SER A 332 27.30 -4.80 9.02
CA SER A 332 27.82 -3.57 9.61
C SER A 332 26.71 -2.63 10.04
N ILE A 333 27.03 -1.83 11.06
CA ILE A 333 26.16 -0.81 11.62
C ILE A 333 26.82 0.53 11.39
N GLU A 334 26.12 1.42 10.70
CA GLU A 334 26.54 2.81 10.57
C GLU A 334 25.97 3.59 11.76
N THR A 335 26.84 4.29 12.47
CA THR A 335 26.51 5.12 13.61
C THR A 335 26.76 6.59 13.30
N ARG A 336 25.92 7.44 13.86
CA ARG A 336 26.05 8.89 13.79
C ARG A 336 27.11 9.37 14.80
N PRO A 337 27.59 10.62 14.70
CA PRO A 337 28.53 11.19 15.66
C PRO A 337 28.03 11.21 17.11
N ASP A 338 26.71 11.20 17.32
CA ASP A 338 26.07 11.11 18.64
C ASP A 338 25.97 9.67 19.18
N GLY A 339 26.46 8.68 18.44
CA GLY A 339 26.42 7.26 18.78
C GLY A 339 25.12 6.55 18.44
N SER A 340 24.10 7.26 17.93
CA SER A 340 22.86 6.64 17.49
C SER A 340 23.02 5.89 16.17
N VAL A 341 22.27 4.81 15.98
CA VAL A 341 22.33 4.02 14.73
C VAL A 341 21.65 4.78 13.59
N SER A 342 22.33 4.95 12.46
CA SER A 342 21.76 5.51 11.23
C SER A 342 21.25 4.43 10.28
N GLN A 343 22.00 3.35 10.10
CA GLN A 343 21.70 2.33 9.10
C GLN A 343 22.34 0.97 9.43
N PHE A 344 21.71 -0.09 8.94
CA PHE A 344 22.25 -1.45 8.97
C PHE A 344 22.54 -1.90 7.55
N TYR A 345 23.68 -2.56 7.34
CA TYR A 345 24.04 -3.14 6.06
C TYR A 345 24.33 -4.63 6.21
N SER A 346 23.87 -5.39 5.22
CA SER A 346 24.16 -6.82 5.11
C SER A 346 24.68 -7.09 3.71
N ASP A 347 25.90 -7.59 3.61
CA ASP A 347 26.50 -7.96 2.34
C ASP A 347 26.22 -9.43 2.05
N LEU A 348 25.43 -9.70 1.01
CA LEU A 348 24.86 -11.01 0.73
C LEU A 348 25.29 -11.52 -0.64
N SER A 349 25.71 -12.77 -0.70
CA SER A 349 26.02 -13.49 -1.93
C SER A 349 25.08 -14.66 -2.13
N LEU A 350 24.43 -14.69 -3.29
CA LEU A 350 23.70 -15.84 -3.77
C LEU A 350 24.68 -16.82 -4.39
N ARG A 351 24.66 -18.06 -3.92
CA ARG A 351 25.51 -19.14 -4.44
C ARG A 351 24.63 -20.19 -5.11
N ASP A 352 25.10 -20.65 -6.26
CA ASP A 352 24.52 -21.78 -6.97
C ASP A 352 24.79 -23.07 -6.19
N LEU A 353 23.76 -23.91 -6.04
CA LEU A 353 23.83 -25.12 -5.22
C LEU A 353 24.84 -26.14 -5.78
N ASP A 354 24.89 -26.27 -7.11
CA ASP A 354 25.67 -27.32 -7.78
C ASP A 354 27.14 -26.92 -7.98
N SER A 355 27.39 -25.66 -8.34
CA SER A 355 28.74 -25.15 -8.62
C SER A 355 29.41 -24.43 -7.45
N GLY A 356 28.64 -24.04 -6.42
CA GLY A 356 29.11 -23.20 -5.31
C GLY A 356 29.54 -21.79 -5.72
N LYS A 357 29.38 -21.44 -7.01
CA LYS A 357 29.81 -20.16 -7.57
C LYS A 357 28.85 -19.05 -7.15
N GLU A 358 29.41 -17.89 -6.84
CA GLU A 358 28.66 -16.67 -6.61
C GLU A 358 27.93 -16.25 -7.90
N VAL A 359 26.60 -16.23 -7.84
CA VAL A 359 25.71 -15.84 -8.94
C VAL A 359 25.42 -14.35 -8.89
N LEU A 360 25.20 -13.83 -7.69
CA LEU A 360 24.81 -12.44 -7.46
C LEU A 360 25.26 -12.01 -6.06
N ARG A 361 25.91 -10.86 -5.95
CA ARG A 361 26.21 -10.22 -4.67
C ARG A 361 25.57 -8.85 -4.60
N LYS A 362 24.99 -8.54 -3.44
CA LYS A 362 24.40 -7.23 -3.16
C LYS A 362 24.53 -6.92 -1.68
N THR A 363 25.02 -5.73 -1.37
CA THR A 363 24.86 -5.12 -0.06
C THR A 363 23.46 -4.52 0.05
N ILE A 364 22.67 -5.03 0.99
CA ILE A 364 21.33 -4.54 1.30
C ILE A 364 21.34 -3.64 2.53
N SER A 365 20.30 -2.83 2.67
CA SER A 365 20.06 -2.02 3.85
C SER A 365 18.57 -1.93 4.17
N VAL A 366 18.19 -1.28 5.27
CA VAL A 366 16.79 -1.09 5.61
C VAL A 366 16.08 -0.36 4.46
N ASN A 367 14.98 -0.93 3.97
CA ASN A 367 14.20 -0.51 2.80
C ASN A 367 14.84 -0.74 1.41
N ASP A 368 16.06 -1.26 1.30
CA ASP A 368 16.64 -1.73 0.04
C ASP A 368 16.91 -3.24 0.07
N PRO A 369 15.91 -4.08 -0.22
CA PRO A 369 16.01 -5.52 -0.04
C PRO A 369 16.77 -6.23 -1.17
N PHE A 370 17.14 -7.49 -0.91
CA PHE A 370 17.63 -8.41 -1.93
C PHE A 370 16.45 -9.08 -2.61
N ARG A 371 16.40 -9.15 -3.94
CA ARG A 371 15.30 -9.77 -4.69
C ARG A 371 15.83 -10.79 -5.68
N TRP A 372 15.37 -12.04 -5.56
CA TRP A 372 15.76 -13.11 -6.47
C TRP A 372 14.68 -14.21 -6.57
N GLY A 373 14.38 -14.66 -7.79
CA GLY A 373 13.52 -15.83 -8.01
C GLY A 373 12.11 -15.74 -7.40
N GLY A 374 11.56 -14.53 -7.23
CA GLY A 374 10.26 -14.29 -6.58
C GLY A 374 10.33 -14.20 -5.05
N VAL A 375 11.52 -14.27 -4.46
CA VAL A 375 11.78 -14.07 -3.02
C VAL A 375 12.39 -12.69 -2.81
N THR A 376 11.95 -12.00 -1.76
CA THR A 376 12.50 -10.73 -1.29
C THR A 376 13.01 -10.92 0.14
N MET A 377 14.24 -10.50 0.41
CA MET A 377 14.91 -10.61 1.70
C MET A 377 15.20 -9.21 2.23
N TYR A 378 14.60 -8.87 3.36
CA TYR A 378 14.70 -7.57 4.01
C TYR A 378 15.62 -7.66 5.22
N GLN A 379 16.49 -6.67 5.41
CA GLN A 379 17.22 -6.50 6.65
C GLN A 379 16.27 -5.93 7.73
N THR A 380 15.93 -6.74 8.74
CA THR A 380 14.94 -6.39 9.77
C THR A 380 15.45 -6.49 11.20
N ASP A 381 16.49 -7.29 11.45
CA ASP A 381 17.07 -7.45 12.79
C ASP A 381 18.58 -7.75 12.72
N TRP A 382 19.25 -7.80 13.87
CA TRP A 382 20.66 -8.16 13.99
C TRP A 382 20.98 -8.74 15.36
N SER A 383 22.07 -9.50 15.43
CA SER A 383 22.63 -10.03 16.68
C SER A 383 24.15 -10.09 16.62
N LEU A 384 24.78 -10.40 17.74
CA LEU A 384 26.21 -10.71 17.83
C LEU A 384 26.35 -12.22 18.04
N ALA A 385 27.13 -12.87 17.19
CA ALA A 385 27.31 -14.32 17.19
C ALA A 385 28.51 -14.76 18.03
N ALA A 386 29.63 -14.04 17.94
CA ALA A 386 30.86 -14.41 18.63
C ALA A 386 31.80 -13.22 18.84
N VAL A 387 32.72 -13.36 19.79
CA VAL A 387 33.91 -12.52 19.91
C VAL A 387 35.11 -13.35 19.50
N THR A 388 35.90 -12.84 18.57
CA THR A 388 37.20 -13.43 18.23
C THR A 388 38.28 -12.79 19.08
N VAL A 389 38.99 -13.63 19.83
CA VAL A 389 40.06 -13.23 20.73
C VAL A 389 41.33 -13.98 20.41
N ARG A 390 42.46 -13.43 20.84
CA ARG A 390 43.78 -14.04 20.69
C ARG A 390 44.57 -13.86 21.98
N LEU A 391 45.30 -14.89 22.35
CA LEU A 391 46.17 -14.93 23.52
C LEU A 391 47.62 -14.85 23.04
N PRO A 392 48.30 -13.69 23.09
CA PRO A 392 49.64 -13.53 22.53
C PRO A 392 50.69 -14.39 23.25
N ASP A 393 50.55 -14.52 24.57
CA ASP A 393 51.62 -15.02 25.43
C ASP A 393 51.33 -16.42 26.01
N ALA A 394 50.16 -17.00 25.74
CA ALA A 394 49.72 -18.25 26.35
C ALA A 394 49.15 -19.23 25.33
N ALA A 395 49.73 -20.45 25.29
CA ALA A 395 49.06 -21.62 24.72
C ALA A 395 48.18 -22.21 25.82
N VAL A 396 46.87 -21.99 25.76
CA VAL A 396 45.94 -22.59 26.71
C VAL A 396 45.48 -23.93 26.12
N SER A 397 46.08 -25.00 26.61
CA SER A 397 45.52 -26.34 26.44
C SER A 397 44.11 -26.32 27.06
N GLN A 398 43.08 -26.74 26.31
CA GLN A 398 41.68 -26.95 26.71
C GLN A 398 40.64 -25.87 26.31
N VAL A 399 40.98 -24.80 25.60
CA VAL A 399 39.97 -23.81 25.15
C VAL A 399 39.42 -24.17 23.76
N GLY A 400 38.49 -25.11 23.71
CA GLY A 400 37.74 -25.42 22.49
C GLY A 400 36.24 -25.17 22.70
N PRO A 401 35.52 -24.55 21.74
CA PRO A 401 34.04 -24.50 21.78
C PRO A 401 33.38 -25.89 21.79
N SER A 402 34.14 -26.93 21.44
CA SER A 402 33.84 -28.36 21.57
C SER A 402 33.63 -28.88 23.01
N ALA A 403 33.96 -28.13 24.05
CA ALA A 403 33.76 -28.60 25.42
C ALA A 403 32.27 -28.70 25.84
N LEU A 404 31.34 -28.17 25.02
CA LEU A 404 29.89 -28.19 25.30
C LEU A 404 29.17 -29.45 24.78
N ASP A 405 29.79 -30.24 23.89
CA ASP A 405 29.19 -31.47 23.33
C ASP A 405 29.94 -32.76 23.72
N GLY A 406 30.97 -32.64 24.58
CA GLY A 406 31.78 -33.78 25.01
C GLY A 406 32.83 -34.23 23.99
N SER A 407 33.01 -33.52 22.86
CA SER A 407 34.15 -33.75 21.97
C SER A 407 35.42 -33.11 22.52
N ALA A 408 36.57 -33.73 22.27
CA ALA A 408 37.86 -33.30 22.82
C ALA A 408 38.16 -31.84 22.43
N ALA A 409 38.25 -30.96 23.43
CA ALA A 409 38.63 -29.57 23.25
C ALA A 409 40.03 -29.48 22.64
N GLY A 410 40.13 -28.91 21.43
CA GLY A 410 41.41 -28.60 20.81
C GLY A 410 42.20 -27.58 21.66
N ALA A 411 43.53 -27.73 21.72
CA ALA A 411 44.39 -26.75 22.37
C ALA A 411 44.37 -25.42 21.59
N VAL A 412 44.27 -24.28 22.30
CA VAL A 412 44.46 -22.97 21.67
C VAL A 412 45.95 -22.70 21.55
N GLU A 413 46.41 -22.64 20.32
CA GLU A 413 47.78 -22.25 20.01
C GLU A 413 48.01 -20.77 20.34
N ALA A 414 49.12 -20.48 21.01
CA ALA A 414 49.52 -19.12 21.34
C ALA A 414 49.53 -18.24 20.07
N GLY A 415 48.91 -17.07 20.16
CA GLY A 415 48.86 -16.11 19.07
C GLY A 415 47.91 -16.47 17.91
N ARG A 416 47.13 -17.57 17.97
CA ARG A 416 46.07 -17.81 16.96
C ARG A 416 44.72 -17.28 17.44
N PRO A 417 43.99 -16.52 16.60
CA PRO A 417 42.65 -16.07 16.95
C PRO A 417 41.68 -17.26 17.02
N PHE A 418 40.80 -17.25 18.02
CA PHE A 418 39.71 -18.20 18.15
C PHE A 418 38.41 -17.46 18.54
N SER A 419 37.26 -18.03 18.18
CA SER A 419 35.96 -17.39 18.39
C SER A 419 35.21 -18.02 19.56
N LEU A 420 34.77 -17.18 20.48
CA LEU A 420 33.90 -17.55 21.61
C LEU A 420 32.45 -17.17 21.28
N PRO A 421 31.50 -18.13 21.29
CA PRO A 421 30.11 -17.84 20.98
C PRO A 421 29.49 -16.91 22.03
N LEU A 422 28.68 -15.96 21.56
CA LEU A 422 27.97 -15.00 22.39
C LEU A 422 26.55 -15.49 22.65
N ALA A 423 26.16 -15.51 23.92
CA ALA A 423 24.80 -15.79 24.34
C ALA A 423 24.05 -14.48 24.64
N SER A 424 22.83 -14.32 24.12
CA SER A 424 22.00 -13.17 24.49
C SER A 424 21.62 -13.25 25.97
N LEU A 425 21.70 -12.11 26.64
CA LEU A 425 21.25 -11.94 28.01
C LEU A 425 19.84 -11.34 28.10
N ALA A 426 19.20 -10.98 26.98
CA ALA A 426 17.88 -10.36 26.96
C ALA A 426 16.84 -11.15 27.79
N GLY A 427 16.11 -10.45 28.66
CA GLY A 427 15.07 -11.04 29.51
C GLY A 427 15.57 -11.92 30.66
N LYS A 428 16.89 -12.06 30.84
CA LYS A 428 17.47 -12.77 32.01
C LYS A 428 17.60 -11.82 33.20
N ALA A 429 17.77 -12.39 34.40
CA ALA A 429 17.77 -11.68 35.68
C ALA A 429 18.50 -10.32 35.63
N GLY A 430 17.72 -9.22 35.73
CA GLY A 430 18.22 -7.84 35.72
C GLY A 430 18.32 -7.16 34.35
N THR A 431 17.92 -7.81 33.25
CA THR A 431 17.94 -7.22 31.90
C THR A 431 16.54 -7.14 31.28
N PRO A 432 16.21 -6.03 30.58
CA PRO A 432 14.96 -5.95 29.81
C PRO A 432 14.84 -7.05 28.74
N ALA A 433 13.61 -7.47 28.44
CA ALA A 433 13.33 -8.46 27.40
C ALA A 433 13.82 -8.07 25.99
N ASN A 434 13.99 -6.77 25.74
CA ASN A 434 14.48 -6.22 24.47
C ASN A 434 15.95 -5.75 24.54
N ALA A 435 16.70 -6.13 25.57
CA ALA A 435 18.09 -5.70 25.75
C ALA A 435 19.01 -6.33 24.69
N LYS A 436 19.75 -5.49 23.93
CA LYS A 436 20.82 -5.92 23.04
C LYS A 436 22.13 -6.05 23.82
N ILE A 437 22.19 -7.08 24.68
CA ILE A 437 23.36 -7.40 25.51
C ILE A 437 23.66 -8.89 25.31
N TRP A 438 24.93 -9.19 25.07
CA TRP A 438 25.43 -10.55 24.93
C TRP A 438 26.61 -10.76 25.84
N ALA A 439 26.81 -12.01 26.27
CA ALA A 439 27.96 -12.39 27.04
C ALA A 439 28.57 -13.70 26.55
N THR A 440 29.86 -13.84 26.80
CA THR A 440 30.58 -15.09 26.65
C THR A 440 31.53 -15.30 27.82
N PHE A 441 32.03 -16.51 27.97
CA PHE A 441 32.87 -16.91 29.07
C PHE A 441 34.08 -17.67 28.54
N LEU A 442 35.27 -17.18 28.90
CA LEU A 442 36.55 -17.83 28.59
C LEU A 442 37.01 -18.60 29.84
N PRO A 443 36.88 -19.92 29.89
CA PRO A 443 37.40 -20.71 31.01
C PRO A 443 38.93 -20.63 31.04
N ILE A 444 39.49 -20.42 32.23
CA ILE A 444 40.95 -20.38 32.47
C ILE A 444 41.43 -21.62 33.25
N GLU A 445 40.49 -22.46 33.70
CA GLU A 445 40.74 -23.77 34.29
C GLU A 445 39.84 -24.82 33.60
N ALA A 446 40.19 -26.10 33.73
CA ALA A 446 39.33 -27.19 33.29
C ALA A 446 38.01 -27.20 34.06
N ILE A 447 36.92 -27.64 33.41
CA ILE A 447 35.61 -27.74 34.06
C ILE A 447 35.73 -28.64 35.29
N PRO A 448 35.48 -28.11 36.51
CA PRO A 448 35.68 -28.88 37.73
C PRO A 448 34.71 -30.07 37.82
N THR A 449 35.20 -31.27 38.14
CA THR A 449 34.38 -32.49 38.29
C THR A 449 33.61 -32.56 39.61
N ASP A 450 33.90 -31.65 40.54
CA ASP A 450 33.33 -31.51 41.87
C ASP A 450 32.10 -30.58 41.91
N GLY A 451 31.60 -30.13 40.75
CA GLY A 451 30.35 -29.39 40.61
C GLY A 451 30.44 -27.89 40.93
N ARG A 452 31.64 -27.36 41.21
CA ARG A 452 31.86 -25.90 41.34
C ARG A 452 31.95 -25.24 39.97
N SER A 453 31.53 -23.98 39.90
CA SER A 453 31.62 -23.18 38.68
C SER A 453 33.09 -23.04 38.24
N PRO A 454 33.40 -23.21 36.94
CA PRO A 454 34.75 -22.98 36.43
C PRO A 454 35.15 -21.52 36.63
N LYS A 455 36.41 -21.28 36.98
CA LYS A 455 37.02 -19.94 36.92
C LYS A 455 37.26 -19.53 35.46
N GLY A 456 37.04 -18.26 35.17
CA GLY A 456 37.26 -17.73 33.84
C GLY A 456 36.94 -16.26 33.70
N ILE A 457 37.25 -15.72 32.53
CA ILE A 457 37.06 -14.31 32.17
C ILE A 457 35.68 -14.18 31.53
N SER A 458 34.83 -13.33 32.12
CA SER A 458 33.52 -13.03 31.54
C SER A 458 33.63 -11.83 30.62
N MET A 459 33.04 -11.92 29.44
CA MET A 459 33.02 -10.85 28.44
C MET A 459 31.59 -10.45 28.16
N ILE A 460 31.31 -9.15 28.23
CA ILE A 460 30.00 -8.57 27.92
C ILE A 460 30.14 -7.63 26.73
N VAL A 461 29.24 -7.78 25.75
CA VAL A 461 29.23 -7.05 24.48
C VAL A 461 27.86 -6.41 24.29
N ARG A 462 27.82 -5.15 23.87
CA ARG A 462 26.58 -4.38 23.64
C ARG A 462 26.49 -3.75 22.25
N ASP A 463 27.63 -3.60 21.58
CA ASP A 463 27.76 -3.02 20.24
C ASP A 463 28.84 -3.77 19.46
N MET A 464 29.10 -3.35 18.21
CA MET A 464 30.10 -3.97 17.33
C MET A 464 31.53 -3.50 17.61
N ASP A 465 31.73 -2.56 18.53
CA ASP A 465 33.01 -1.90 18.76
C ASP A 465 33.67 -2.34 20.08
N THR A 466 32.90 -2.59 21.13
CA THR A 466 33.41 -2.66 22.51
C THR A 466 33.09 -3.98 23.21
N VAL A 467 34.09 -4.51 23.91
CA VAL A 467 33.98 -5.67 24.79
C VAL A 467 34.40 -5.27 26.19
N THR A 468 33.52 -5.47 27.17
CA THR A 468 33.81 -5.29 28.59
C THR A 468 34.24 -6.62 29.19
N LEU A 469 35.35 -6.62 29.93
CA LEU A 469 35.95 -7.81 30.53
C LEU A 469 35.85 -7.76 32.06
N TYR A 470 35.51 -8.90 32.65
CA TYR A 470 35.48 -9.13 34.08
C TYR A 470 36.37 -10.31 34.43
N ASP A 471 37.07 -10.21 35.56
CA ASP A 471 37.93 -11.29 36.06
C ASP A 471 37.12 -12.45 36.66
N SER A 472 37.83 -13.50 37.10
CA SER A 472 37.26 -14.71 37.70
C SER A 472 36.54 -14.49 39.03
N THR A 473 36.71 -13.34 39.67
CA THR A 473 35.96 -12.93 40.87
C THR A 473 34.69 -12.14 40.53
N GLY A 474 34.51 -11.78 39.26
CA GLY A 474 33.44 -10.92 38.77
C GLY A 474 33.74 -9.42 38.90
N ALA A 475 34.96 -9.04 39.25
CA ALA A 475 35.37 -7.64 39.28
C ALA A 475 35.65 -7.12 37.86
N PHE A 476 35.36 -5.83 37.64
CA PHE A 476 35.58 -5.19 36.36
C PHE A 476 37.08 -5.05 36.08
N ALA A 477 37.54 -5.66 34.98
CA ALA A 477 38.95 -5.63 34.59
C ALA A 477 39.25 -4.54 33.56
N GLY A 478 38.30 -4.22 32.68
CA GLY A 478 38.43 -3.13 31.71
C GLY A 478 37.58 -3.28 30.46
N VAL A 479 37.76 -2.36 29.51
CA VAL A 479 37.10 -2.37 28.20
C VAL A 479 38.15 -2.43 27.09
N ARG A 480 37.88 -3.19 26.03
CA ARG A 480 38.69 -3.22 24.81
C ARG A 480 37.84 -2.98 23.58
N ARG A 481 38.38 -2.18 22.66
CA ARG A 481 37.79 -2.00 21.34
C ARG A 481 38.22 -3.16 20.44
N ALA A 482 37.26 -3.82 19.81
CA ALA A 482 37.50 -4.85 18.83
C ALA A 482 38.38 -4.32 17.69
N GLY A 483 39.40 -5.08 17.30
CA GLY A 483 40.33 -4.71 16.23
C GLY A 483 41.39 -3.67 16.62
N SER A 484 41.42 -3.20 17.87
CA SER A 484 42.42 -2.21 18.31
C SER A 484 43.84 -2.76 18.39
N GLY A 485 44.02 -4.09 18.43
CA GLY A 485 45.31 -4.76 18.60
C GLY A 485 45.95 -4.57 19.97
N LYS A 486 45.30 -3.88 20.91
CA LYS A 486 45.86 -3.58 22.24
C LYS A 486 45.55 -4.70 23.24
N PRO A 487 46.56 -5.30 23.89
CA PRO A 487 46.33 -6.34 24.88
C PRO A 487 45.68 -5.80 26.17
N ILE A 488 45.02 -6.67 26.91
CA ILE A 488 44.57 -6.48 28.30
C ILE A 488 44.99 -7.68 29.12
N THR A 489 45.51 -7.44 30.32
CA THR A 489 45.85 -8.50 31.26
C THR A 489 44.71 -8.67 32.25
N VAL A 490 44.12 -9.87 32.31
CA VAL A 490 43.04 -10.24 33.25
C VAL A 490 43.41 -11.60 33.85
N ASP A 491 43.41 -11.73 35.17
CA ASP A 491 43.85 -12.94 35.88
C ASP A 491 45.21 -13.50 35.41
N GLY A 492 46.15 -12.60 35.09
CA GLY A 492 47.49 -12.97 34.59
C GLY A 492 47.54 -13.38 33.13
N LEU A 493 46.40 -13.47 32.43
CA LEU A 493 46.34 -13.78 31.00
C LEU A 493 46.29 -12.51 30.15
N SER A 494 47.19 -12.42 29.17
CA SER A 494 47.24 -11.37 28.16
C SER A 494 46.29 -11.72 27.01
N LEU A 495 45.31 -10.86 26.74
CA LEU A 495 44.26 -11.09 25.74
C LEU A 495 44.11 -9.89 24.80
N VAL A 496 43.94 -10.16 23.51
CA VAL A 496 43.60 -9.18 22.47
C VAL A 496 42.22 -9.53 21.90
N VAL A 497 41.34 -8.53 21.79
CA VAL A 497 40.04 -8.66 21.11
C VAL A 497 40.24 -8.30 19.63
N ASP A 498 40.26 -9.30 18.76
CA ASP A 498 40.55 -9.11 17.33
C ASP A 498 39.32 -8.61 16.56
N ARG A 499 38.13 -9.20 16.77
CA ARG A 499 36.88 -8.71 16.15
C ARG A 499 35.63 -9.25 16.84
N ILE A 500 34.49 -8.59 16.63
CA ILE A 500 33.16 -9.10 16.96
C ILE A 500 32.50 -9.60 15.67
N VAL A 501 31.88 -10.76 15.71
CA VAL A 501 31.18 -11.37 14.56
C VAL A 501 29.71 -11.01 14.66
N GLY A 502 29.21 -10.24 13.70
CA GLY A 502 27.81 -9.86 13.60
C GLY A 502 26.93 -10.98 13.04
N SER A 503 25.62 -10.76 13.09
CA SER A 503 24.61 -11.59 12.43
C SER A 503 23.55 -10.71 11.81
N THR A 504 23.19 -11.01 10.58
CA THR A 504 22.08 -10.37 9.87
C THR A 504 20.78 -11.11 10.16
N GLY A 505 19.77 -10.37 10.60
CA GLY A 505 18.40 -10.83 10.72
C GLY A 505 17.63 -10.46 9.46
N LEU A 506 17.34 -11.47 8.64
CA LEU A 506 16.63 -11.35 7.38
C LEU A 506 15.17 -11.77 7.54
N GLU A 507 14.24 -10.92 7.11
CA GLU A 507 12.86 -11.32 6.86
C GLU A 507 12.70 -11.70 5.39
N ILE A 508 12.22 -12.91 5.13
CA ILE A 508 12.16 -13.51 3.80
C ILE A 508 10.70 -13.67 3.40
N LYS A 509 10.32 -13.08 2.27
CA LYS A 509 8.94 -13.08 1.76
C LYS A 509 8.87 -13.42 0.29
N ALA A 510 7.87 -14.19 -0.11
CA ALA A 510 7.47 -14.36 -1.50
C ALA A 510 5.98 -14.06 -1.61
N ASP A 511 5.63 -12.91 -2.18
CA ASP A 511 4.26 -12.40 -2.24
C ASP A 511 3.83 -12.16 -3.70
N PRO A 512 3.18 -13.15 -4.35
CA PRO A 512 2.89 -13.08 -5.78
C PRO A 512 1.82 -12.02 -6.13
N GLY A 513 1.05 -11.54 -5.15
CA GLY A 513 -0.01 -10.56 -5.34
C GLY A 513 0.44 -9.10 -5.26
N ILE A 514 1.68 -8.80 -4.84
CA ILE A 514 2.18 -7.41 -4.72
C ILE A 514 1.96 -6.58 -6.01
N PRO A 515 2.25 -7.08 -7.22
CA PRO A 515 2.01 -6.32 -8.44
C PRO A 515 0.54 -5.92 -8.63
N LEU A 516 -0.40 -6.80 -8.29
CA LEU A 516 -1.84 -6.52 -8.37
C LEU A 516 -2.25 -5.47 -7.33
N VAL A 517 -1.69 -5.54 -6.13
CA VAL A 517 -1.92 -4.55 -5.08
C VAL A 517 -1.44 -3.17 -5.52
N TYR A 518 -0.22 -3.05 -6.07
CA TYR A 518 0.29 -1.78 -6.58
C TYR A 518 -0.50 -1.26 -7.79
N ALA A 519 -0.91 -2.13 -8.71
CA ALA A 519 -1.79 -1.76 -9.81
C ALA A 519 -3.15 -1.25 -9.29
N GLY A 520 -3.70 -1.87 -8.25
CA GLY A 520 -4.90 -1.40 -7.55
C GLY A 520 -4.72 -0.01 -6.96
N PHE A 521 -3.66 0.23 -6.17
CA PHE A 521 -3.39 1.56 -5.60
C PHE A 521 -3.17 2.63 -6.68
N GLY A 522 -2.39 2.33 -7.72
CA GLY A 522 -2.20 3.24 -8.87
C GLY A 522 -3.52 3.54 -9.59
N GLY A 523 -4.36 2.51 -9.77
CA GLY A 523 -5.70 2.63 -10.33
C GLY A 523 -6.60 3.54 -9.48
N ILE A 524 -6.58 3.39 -8.15
CA ILE A 524 -7.33 4.26 -7.22
C ILE A 524 -6.88 5.71 -7.39
N MET A 525 -5.58 5.99 -7.42
CA MET A 525 -5.07 7.35 -7.58
C MET A 525 -5.58 8.00 -8.89
N ILE A 526 -5.42 7.31 -10.02
CA ILE A 526 -5.82 7.82 -11.34
C ILE A 526 -7.34 8.01 -11.41
N THR A 527 -8.11 7.00 -11.01
CA THR A 527 -9.58 7.01 -11.13
C THR A 527 -10.23 7.98 -10.16
N THR A 528 -9.59 8.26 -9.01
CA THR A 528 -10.01 9.31 -8.08
C THR A 528 -9.86 10.68 -8.74
N LEU A 529 -8.74 10.97 -9.41
CA LEU A 529 -8.57 12.22 -10.16
C LEU A 529 -9.63 12.36 -11.26
N VAL A 530 -9.89 11.29 -12.02
CA VAL A 530 -10.97 11.28 -13.02
C VAL A 530 -12.33 11.53 -12.36
N SER A 531 -12.57 10.98 -11.17
CA SER A 531 -13.83 11.17 -10.45
C SER A 531 -14.10 12.63 -10.10
N TYR A 532 -13.09 13.49 -9.99
CA TYR A 532 -13.27 14.93 -9.73
C TYR A 532 -13.79 15.72 -10.93
N VAL A 533 -13.77 15.13 -12.14
CA VAL A 533 -14.31 15.78 -13.34
C VAL A 533 -15.83 15.93 -13.20
N SER A 534 -16.32 17.17 -13.32
CA SER A 534 -17.74 17.47 -13.32
C SER A 534 -18.41 16.99 -14.60
N HIS A 535 -19.55 16.34 -14.46
CA HIS A 535 -20.43 15.99 -15.57
C HIS A 535 -21.59 16.97 -15.63
N SER A 536 -21.52 17.87 -16.61
CA SER A 536 -22.49 18.93 -16.85
C SER A 536 -23.35 18.61 -18.07
N GLN A 537 -24.63 18.95 -18.02
CA GLN A 537 -25.60 18.76 -19.10
C GLN A 537 -26.41 20.05 -19.27
N VAL A 538 -26.69 20.44 -20.51
CA VAL A 538 -27.46 21.62 -20.87
C VAL A 538 -28.54 21.22 -21.89
N TRP A 539 -29.75 21.73 -21.70
CA TRP A 539 -30.87 21.58 -22.60
C TRP A 539 -31.25 22.96 -23.13
N GLY A 540 -31.56 23.02 -24.43
CA GLY A 540 -32.10 24.22 -25.07
C GLY A 540 -33.31 23.86 -25.94
N LEU A 541 -34.27 24.77 -26.04
CA LEU A 541 -35.43 24.66 -26.93
C LEU A 541 -35.69 26.00 -27.61
N GLN A 542 -35.81 25.99 -28.94
CA GLN A 542 -36.28 27.14 -29.71
C GLN A 542 -37.81 27.19 -29.65
N ASP A 543 -38.35 28.20 -28.97
CA ASP A 543 -39.78 28.48 -28.85
C ASP A 543 -40.10 29.82 -29.52
N GLY A 544 -40.55 29.75 -30.78
CA GLY A 544 -40.68 30.93 -31.63
C GLY A 544 -39.34 31.66 -31.78
N GLY A 545 -39.35 32.97 -31.52
CA GLY A 545 -38.16 33.82 -31.54
C GLY A 545 -37.30 33.75 -30.27
N ALA A 546 -37.66 32.95 -29.28
CA ALA A 546 -36.93 32.83 -28.02
C ALA A 546 -36.26 31.46 -27.86
N VAL A 547 -35.18 31.42 -27.06
CA VAL A 547 -34.52 30.18 -26.65
C VAL A 547 -34.73 29.97 -25.15
N VAL A 548 -35.30 28.83 -24.79
CA VAL A 548 -35.41 28.37 -23.40
C VAL A 548 -34.23 27.47 -23.09
N VAL A 549 -33.41 27.84 -22.12
CA VAL A 549 -32.19 27.11 -21.74
C VAL A 549 -32.21 26.75 -20.25
N ALA A 550 -31.79 25.54 -19.91
CA ALA A 550 -31.54 25.14 -18.54
C ALA A 550 -30.44 24.08 -18.50
N GLY A 551 -29.74 23.95 -17.38
CA GLY A 551 -28.67 22.98 -17.25
C GLY A 551 -28.51 22.44 -15.85
N ARG A 552 -27.70 21.38 -15.72
CA ARG A 552 -27.34 20.77 -14.44
C ARG A 552 -25.93 20.24 -14.45
N SER A 553 -25.30 20.22 -13.29
CA SER A 553 -24.04 19.51 -13.06
C SER A 553 -24.15 18.58 -11.86
N ASN A 554 -23.42 17.46 -11.89
CA ASN A 554 -23.35 16.54 -10.74
C ASN A 554 -22.53 17.08 -9.57
N ARG A 555 -21.62 18.04 -9.81
CA ARG A 555 -20.74 18.67 -8.81
C ARG A 555 -20.32 20.07 -9.28
N SER A 556 -19.65 20.84 -8.42
CA SER A 556 -19.19 22.19 -8.74
C SER A 556 -20.30 23.07 -9.34
N LYS A 557 -21.49 23.04 -8.73
CA LYS A 557 -22.72 23.66 -9.25
C LYS A 557 -22.53 25.15 -9.55
N TYR A 558 -21.95 25.90 -8.62
CA TYR A 558 -21.67 27.32 -8.79
C TYR A 558 -20.74 27.64 -9.97
N ALA A 559 -19.67 26.86 -10.15
CA ALA A 559 -18.76 27.05 -11.28
C ALA A 559 -19.43 26.74 -12.63
N PHE A 560 -20.33 25.75 -12.65
CA PHE A 560 -21.15 25.43 -13.82
C PHE A 560 -22.19 26.52 -14.10
N GLU A 561 -22.88 27.03 -13.08
CA GLU A 561 -23.84 28.13 -13.22
C GLU A 561 -23.17 29.35 -13.83
N LYS A 562 -22.02 29.78 -13.30
CA LYS A 562 -21.23 30.86 -13.88
C LYS A 562 -20.79 30.59 -15.33
N GLU A 563 -20.30 29.37 -15.62
CA GLU A 563 -19.91 29.00 -16.99
C GLU A 563 -21.10 29.07 -17.96
N LEU A 564 -22.30 28.66 -17.51
CA LEU A 564 -23.51 28.70 -18.31
C LEU A 564 -24.00 30.14 -18.52
N ASP A 565 -23.98 30.97 -17.47
CA ASP A 565 -24.35 32.39 -17.54
C ASP A 565 -23.43 33.13 -18.53
N ASP A 566 -22.11 32.94 -18.44
CA ASP A 566 -21.15 33.53 -19.40
C ASP A 566 -21.47 33.12 -20.85
N VAL A 567 -21.91 31.88 -21.09
CA VAL A 567 -22.25 31.40 -22.42
C VAL A 567 -23.55 32.03 -22.90
N ILE A 568 -24.52 32.15 -22.01
CA ILE A 568 -25.82 32.77 -22.28
C ILE A 568 -25.64 34.24 -22.63
N ASP A 569 -24.85 34.98 -21.85
CA ASP A 569 -24.59 36.41 -22.06
C ASP A 569 -23.83 36.69 -23.37
N ALA A 570 -23.10 35.71 -23.88
CA ALA A 570 -22.40 35.80 -25.16
C ALA A 570 -23.27 35.45 -26.37
N VAL A 571 -24.52 35.01 -26.18
CA VAL A 571 -25.44 34.71 -27.29
C VAL A 571 -25.94 36.02 -27.90
N PRO A 572 -25.73 36.28 -29.21
CA PRO A 572 -26.22 37.49 -29.84
C PRO A 572 -27.75 37.50 -29.95
N GLU A 573 -28.34 38.68 -29.82
CA GLU A 573 -29.72 38.91 -30.21
C GLU A 573 -29.81 38.84 -31.75
N ALA A 574 -30.57 37.88 -32.26
CA ALA A 574 -30.97 37.83 -33.65
C ALA A 574 -31.76 39.09 -34.00
N ALA A 575 -31.34 39.77 -35.06
CA ALA A 575 -32.12 40.86 -35.63
C ALA A 575 -33.54 40.36 -35.90
N ALA A 576 -34.54 41.09 -35.40
CA ALA A 576 -35.93 40.82 -35.69
C ALA A 576 -36.09 40.72 -37.22
N GLU A 577 -36.46 39.55 -37.72
CA GLU A 577 -36.86 39.44 -39.12
C GLU A 577 -38.00 40.42 -39.33
N ALA A 578 -37.75 41.46 -40.13
CA ALA A 578 -38.80 42.35 -40.62
C ALA A 578 -39.84 41.47 -41.30
N ARG A 579 -41.08 41.56 -40.79
CA ARG A 579 -42.24 40.73 -41.18
C ARG A 579 -42.46 40.65 -42.68
#